data_AF-G0QN24-F1
#
_entry.id   AF-G0QN24-F1
#
_cell.length_a   1.000
_cell.length_b   1.000
_cell.length_c   1.000
_cell.angle_alpha   90.00
_cell.angle_beta   90.00
_cell.angle_gamma   90.00
#
_symmetry.space_group_name_H-M   'P 1'
#
loop_
_entity.id
_entity.type
_entity.pdbx_description
1 polymer ?
#
loop_
_entity_poly.entity_id
_entity_poly.type
_entity_poly.pdbx_seq_one_letter_code
_entity_poly.pdbx_strand_id
1 'polypeptide(L)'
;MWIINSLSIRIWRRKSKKSWKKTQYNPEVERRLDVARRLFQKYDTDGSGFLSENEVVGLIKDTYAEMGMKNYTPSTDDVKIWLQMSDSNQDGTVSLEEYEDLVIKSLQKAGIKVEQQRIVF
;
A
#
# COMPACT_ATOMS: atom_id res chain seq x y z
N MET A 1 35.60 -20.02 -31.73
CA MET A 1 35.36 -21.33 -32.37
C MET A 1 33.96 -21.76 -31.96
N TRP A 2 33.02 -21.88 -32.91
CA TRP A 2 31.65 -22.46 -32.85
C TRP A 2 30.78 -22.23 -31.57
N ILE A 3 29.70 -21.42 -31.62
CA ILE A 3 28.35 -21.71 -32.20
C ILE A 3 27.61 -22.75 -31.32
N ILE A 4 26.37 -22.61 -30.82
CA ILE A 4 25.08 -22.09 -31.35
C ILE A 4 24.34 -21.27 -30.21
N ASN A 5 23.08 -20.80 -30.22
CA ASN A 5 21.92 -20.93 -31.14
C ASN A 5 20.93 -19.73 -31.13
N SER A 6 20.11 -19.68 -32.19
CA SER A 6 18.71 -19.23 -32.38
C SER A 6 18.06 -17.99 -31.70
N LEU A 7 17.51 -17.17 -32.60
CA LEU A 7 16.48 -16.12 -32.53
C LEU A 7 15.50 -16.12 -31.33
N SER A 8 15.31 -14.94 -30.75
CA SER A 8 14.05 -14.20 -31.01
C SER A 8 14.14 -12.70 -30.71
N ILE A 9 13.85 -11.87 -31.70
CA ILE A 9 13.65 -10.43 -31.52
C ILE A 9 12.28 -10.24 -30.86
N ARG A 10 12.24 -9.87 -29.58
CA ARG A 10 11.00 -9.42 -28.93
C ARG A 10 11.24 -8.18 -28.07
N ILE A 11 11.19 -7.04 -28.76
CA ILE A 11 10.95 -5.67 -28.29
C ILE A 11 10.60 -5.61 -26.80
N TRP A 12 11.61 -5.43 -25.94
CA TRP A 12 11.36 -5.23 -24.52
C TRP A 12 11.03 -3.77 -24.25
N ARG A 13 9.72 -3.48 -24.22
CA ARG A 13 9.16 -2.15 -23.91
C ARG A 13 9.79 -1.64 -22.61
N ARG A 14 10.52 -0.53 -22.67
CA ARG A 14 10.93 0.25 -21.48
C ARG A 14 9.66 0.74 -20.75
N LYS A 15 9.15 -0.06 -19.82
CA LYS A 15 8.41 0.45 -18.66
C LYS A 15 9.34 0.36 -17.46
N SER A 16 9.34 1.42 -16.66
CA SER A 16 10.33 1.67 -15.62
C SER A 16 10.42 0.49 -14.65
N LYS A 17 11.64 0.04 -14.35
CA LYS A 17 11.90 -0.82 -13.20
C LYS A 17 11.77 0.04 -11.92
N LYS A 18 10.55 0.42 -11.52
CA LYS A 18 10.30 0.80 -10.12
C LYS A 18 10.78 -0.40 -9.30
N SER A 19 11.87 -0.22 -8.55
CA SER A 19 12.56 -1.34 -7.93
C SER A 19 11.66 -1.95 -6.88
N TRP A 20 11.20 -3.18 -7.10
CA TRP A 20 10.38 -3.93 -6.14
C TRP A 20 11.29 -4.31 -4.98
N LYS A 21 11.52 -3.36 -4.06
CA LYS A 21 12.17 -3.61 -2.78
C LYS A 21 11.28 -4.57 -2.02
N LYS A 22 11.58 -5.87 -2.13
CA LYS A 22 11.05 -6.89 -1.21
C LYS A 22 11.69 -6.68 0.15
N THR A 23 11.26 -5.63 0.84
CA THR A 23 11.46 -5.48 2.28
C THR A 23 10.67 -6.61 2.93
N GLN A 24 11.37 -7.62 3.41
CA GLN A 24 10.71 -8.77 4.01
C GLN A 24 10.34 -8.40 5.45
N TYR A 25 9.04 -8.28 5.71
CA TYR A 25 8.49 -7.96 7.01
C TYR A 25 8.18 -9.23 7.82
N ASN A 26 8.00 -9.06 9.14
CA ASN A 26 7.58 -10.11 10.06
C ASN A 26 6.22 -10.71 9.60
N PRO A 27 5.91 -12.01 9.76
CA PRO A 27 4.71 -12.61 9.14
C PRO A 27 3.38 -12.10 9.72
N GLU A 28 3.36 -11.52 10.94
CA GLU A 28 2.19 -10.78 11.44
C GLU A 28 1.99 -9.46 10.68
N VAL A 29 3.08 -8.74 10.38
CA VAL A 29 3.02 -7.49 9.60
C VAL A 29 2.58 -7.79 8.17
N GLU A 30 3.12 -8.85 7.54
CA GLU A 30 2.71 -9.25 6.19
C GLU A 30 1.23 -9.64 6.12
N ARG A 31 0.67 -10.31 7.15
CA ARG A 31 -0.78 -10.59 7.22
C ARG A 31 -1.62 -9.31 7.26
N ARG A 32 -1.18 -8.32 8.03
CA ARG A 32 -1.87 -7.02 8.16
C ARG A 32 -1.77 -6.20 6.87
N LEU A 33 -0.61 -6.24 6.21
CA LEU A 33 -0.41 -5.63 4.89
C LEU A 33 -1.22 -6.34 3.80
N ASP A 34 -1.37 -7.67 3.84
CA ASP A 34 -2.22 -8.41 2.90
C ASP A 34 -3.69 -8.04 3.05
N VAL A 35 -4.21 -7.93 4.28
CA VAL A 35 -5.56 -7.41 4.54
C VAL A 35 -5.70 -5.96 4.06
N ALA A 36 -4.73 -5.10 4.36
CA ALA A 36 -4.72 -3.72 3.89
C ALA A 36 -4.73 -3.63 2.35
N ARG A 37 -3.88 -4.37 1.64
CA ARG A 37 -3.83 -4.43 0.18
C ARG A 37 -5.16 -4.90 -0.42
N ARG A 38 -5.83 -5.88 0.21
CA ARG A 38 -7.17 -6.34 -0.22
C ARG A 38 -8.25 -5.28 -0.02
N LEU A 39 -8.23 -4.56 1.12
CA LEU A 39 -9.13 -3.42 1.32
C LEU A 39 -8.86 -2.32 0.28
N PHE A 40 -7.59 -1.97 0.07
CA PHE A 40 -7.20 -0.98 -0.94
C PHE A 40 -7.75 -1.36 -2.32
N GLN A 41 -7.50 -2.58 -2.80
CA GLN A 41 -8.01 -3.09 -4.09
C GLN A 41 -9.54 -3.23 -4.16
N LYS A 42 -10.24 -3.28 -3.02
CA LYS A 42 -11.71 -3.28 -2.96
C LYS A 42 -12.29 -1.88 -3.16
N TYR A 43 -11.54 -0.83 -2.79
CA TYR A 43 -11.95 0.57 -2.95
C TYR A 43 -11.38 1.24 -4.22
N ASP A 44 -10.17 0.86 -4.65
CA ASP A 44 -9.49 1.24 -5.91
C ASP A 44 -10.26 0.66 -7.10
N THR A 45 -11.41 1.29 -7.40
CA THR A 45 -12.40 0.78 -8.34
C THR A 45 -12.01 1.13 -9.79
N ASP A 46 -11.23 2.19 -9.96
CA ASP A 46 -10.67 2.59 -11.26
C ASP A 46 -9.34 1.86 -11.59
N GLY A 47 -8.71 1.22 -10.61
CA GLY A 47 -7.45 0.49 -10.77
C GLY A 47 -6.26 1.42 -10.99
N SER A 48 -6.36 2.68 -10.55
CA SER A 48 -5.30 3.68 -10.67
C SER A 48 -4.11 3.38 -9.76
N GLY A 49 -4.33 2.66 -8.65
CA GLY A 49 -3.34 2.47 -7.59
C GLY A 49 -3.28 3.62 -6.58
N PHE A 50 -4.28 4.51 -6.62
CA PHE A 50 -4.45 5.67 -5.73
C PHE A 50 -5.90 5.71 -5.26
N LEU A 51 -6.14 6.10 -4.01
CA LEU A 51 -7.49 6.32 -3.50
C LEU A 51 -7.78 7.81 -3.41
N SER A 52 -8.83 8.27 -4.08
CA SER A 52 -9.32 9.65 -4.00
C SER A 52 -10.02 9.90 -2.65
N GLU A 53 -10.16 11.17 -2.23
CA GLU A 53 -10.84 11.57 -0.99
C GLU A 53 -12.17 10.82 -0.75
N ASN A 54 -13.01 10.69 -1.79
CA ASN A 54 -14.30 9.98 -1.74
C ASN A 54 -14.18 8.47 -1.44
N GLU A 55 -13.14 7.82 -1.95
CA GLU A 55 -12.89 6.38 -1.77
C GLU A 55 -12.21 6.11 -0.41
N VAL A 56 -11.33 7.03 -0.01
CA VAL A 56 -10.69 7.06 1.32
C VAL A 56 -11.74 7.11 2.44
N VAL A 57 -12.86 7.85 2.29
CA VAL A 57 -13.96 7.85 3.28
C VAL A 57 -14.47 6.43 3.55
N GLY A 58 -14.65 5.63 2.48
CA GLY A 58 -15.09 4.24 2.56
C GLY A 58 -14.04 3.34 3.20
N LEU A 59 -12.78 3.47 2.75
CA LEU A 59 -11.64 2.73 3.29
C LEU A 59 -11.48 2.95 4.80
N ILE A 60 -11.45 4.21 5.25
CA ILE A 60 -11.34 4.57 6.68
C ILE A 60 -12.45 3.86 7.47
N LYS A 61 -13.69 3.91 6.99
CA LYS A 61 -14.83 3.32 7.69
C LYS A 61 -14.69 1.80 7.87
N ASP A 62 -14.34 1.06 6.82
CA ASP A 62 -14.12 -0.40 6.91
C ASP A 62 -12.89 -0.73 7.77
N THR A 63 -11.79 0.02 7.64
CA THR A 63 -10.56 -0.17 8.43
C THR A 63 -10.78 0.08 9.93
N TYR A 64 -11.55 1.10 10.30
CA TYR A 64 -11.93 1.34 11.70
C TYR A 64 -12.93 0.31 12.22
N ALA A 65 -13.83 -0.20 11.38
CA ALA A 65 -14.75 -1.28 11.75
C ALA A 65 -14.01 -2.61 12.02
N GLU A 66 -12.97 -2.94 11.24
CA GLU A 66 -12.06 -4.07 11.52
C GLU A 66 -11.27 -3.89 12.82
N MET A 67 -10.86 -2.66 13.16
CA MET A 67 -10.25 -2.34 14.46
C MET A 67 -11.26 -2.30 15.64
N GLY A 68 -12.53 -2.62 15.39
CA GLY A 68 -13.59 -2.72 16.42
C GLY A 68 -14.46 -1.47 16.58
N MET A 69 -14.16 -0.37 15.91
CA MET A 69 -14.96 0.86 15.94
C MET A 69 -16.09 0.85 14.87
N LYS A 70 -17.05 -0.06 15.03
CA LYS A 70 -18.14 -0.32 14.07
C LYS A 70 -19.07 0.86 13.75
N ASN A 71 -18.99 1.95 14.51
CA ASN A 71 -19.86 3.14 14.37
C ASN A 71 -19.10 4.41 13.99
N TYR A 72 -17.80 4.33 13.68
CA TYR A 72 -17.07 5.50 13.20
C TYR A 72 -17.58 5.89 11.80
N THR A 73 -18.07 7.12 11.68
CA THR A 73 -18.44 7.75 10.40
C THR A 73 -17.56 8.98 10.27
N PRO A 74 -16.48 8.93 9.48
CA PRO A 74 -15.60 10.07 9.31
C PRO A 74 -16.34 11.20 8.59
N SER A 75 -16.25 12.42 9.13
CA SER A 75 -16.68 13.64 8.45
C SER A 75 -15.63 14.06 7.40
N THR A 76 -15.97 14.96 6.49
CA THR A 76 -15.03 15.45 5.47
C THR A 76 -13.76 16.03 6.09
N ASP A 77 -13.86 16.75 7.21
CA ASP A 77 -12.71 17.23 7.98
C ASP A 77 -11.87 16.11 8.61
N ASP A 78 -12.49 15.03 9.11
CA ASP A 78 -11.76 13.85 9.62
C ASP A 78 -10.97 13.17 8.51
N VAL A 79 -11.60 13.00 7.34
CA VAL A 79 -10.97 12.44 6.13
C VAL A 79 -9.79 13.31 5.70
N LYS A 80 -9.96 14.64 5.72
CA LYS A 80 -8.91 15.59 5.36
C LYS A 80 -7.74 15.59 6.35
N ILE A 81 -8.01 15.50 7.65
CA ILE A 81 -6.97 15.36 8.68
C ILE A 81 -6.24 14.01 8.53
N TRP A 82 -6.98 12.93 8.25
CA TRP A 82 -6.39 11.61 7.99
C TRP A 82 -5.53 11.59 6.71
N LEU A 83 -6.01 12.21 5.63
CA LEU A 83 -5.25 12.47 4.41
C LEU A 83 -3.96 13.24 4.74
N GLN A 84 -4.03 14.39 5.42
CA GLN A 84 -2.83 15.15 5.79
C GLN A 84 -1.81 14.40 6.68
N MET A 85 -2.22 13.33 7.37
CA MET A 85 -1.32 12.45 8.12
C MET A 85 -0.75 11.27 7.29
N SER A 86 -1.33 11.01 6.12
CA SER A 86 -1.05 9.84 5.26
C SER A 86 -0.37 10.27 3.95
N ASP A 87 -1.05 11.13 3.20
CA ASP A 87 -0.62 11.81 1.96
C ASP A 87 0.56 12.74 2.27
N SER A 88 1.76 12.21 2.05
CA SER A 88 3.03 12.89 2.35
C SER A 88 3.50 13.76 1.18
N ASN A 89 3.00 13.47 -0.03
CA ASN A 89 3.17 14.21 -1.28
C ASN A 89 2.21 15.42 -1.39
N GLN A 90 1.15 15.46 -0.58
CA GLN A 90 0.06 16.45 -0.64
C GLN A 90 -0.60 16.49 -2.03
N ASP A 91 -0.79 15.34 -2.67
CA ASP A 91 -1.46 15.27 -3.98
C ASP A 91 -2.98 15.07 -3.89
N GLY A 92 -3.52 14.90 -2.68
CA GLY A 92 -4.94 14.72 -2.42
C GLY A 92 -5.43 13.28 -2.60
N THR A 93 -4.53 12.34 -2.85
CA THR A 93 -4.80 10.90 -2.97
C THR A 93 -3.92 10.10 -2.01
N VAL A 94 -4.32 8.87 -1.69
CA VAL A 94 -3.47 7.94 -0.93
C VAL A 94 -3.00 6.83 -1.84
N SER A 95 -1.69 6.77 -2.06
CA SER A 95 -1.08 5.66 -2.78
C SER A 95 -1.03 4.38 -1.92
N LEU A 96 -0.95 3.21 -2.57
CA LEU A 96 -0.78 1.95 -1.84
C LEU A 96 0.47 1.97 -0.93
N GLU A 97 1.57 2.57 -1.40
CA GLU A 97 2.84 2.65 -0.66
C GLU A 97 2.68 3.41 0.67
N GLU A 98 1.84 4.46 0.71
CA GLU A 98 1.56 5.25 1.91
C GLU A 98 0.56 4.59 2.84
N TYR A 99 -0.44 3.90 2.27
CA TYR A 99 -1.38 3.12 3.08
C TYR A 99 -0.68 1.95 3.80
N GLU A 100 0.25 1.28 3.12
CA GLU A 100 1.12 0.27 3.73
C GLU A 100 1.98 0.86 4.85
N ASP A 101 2.59 2.03 4.64
CA ASP A 101 3.39 2.71 5.67
C ASP A 101 2.56 3.17 6.88
N LEU A 102 1.32 3.65 6.67
CA LEU A 102 0.38 3.97 7.74
C LEU A 102 0.00 2.72 8.57
N VAL A 103 -0.25 1.60 7.91
CA VAL A 103 -0.51 0.32 8.59
C VAL A 103 0.72 -0.11 9.40
N ILE A 104 1.93 -0.01 8.82
CA ILE A 104 3.19 -0.28 9.51
C ILE A 104 3.36 0.60 10.75
N LYS A 105 3.15 1.92 10.65
CA LYS A 105 3.18 2.87 11.77
C LYS A 105 2.16 2.51 12.86
N SER A 106 0.96 2.07 12.47
CA SER A 106 -0.08 1.62 13.41
C SER A 106 0.35 0.36 14.17
N LEU A 107 0.93 -0.62 13.47
CA LEU A 107 1.45 -1.85 14.08
C LEU A 107 2.63 -1.58 15.04
N GLN A 108 3.53 -0.65 14.69
CA GLN A 108 4.58 -0.18 15.59
C GLN A 108 4.01 0.44 16.87
N LYS A 109 2.98 1.30 16.76
CA LYS A 109 2.28 1.87 17.93
C LYS A 109 1.55 0.81 18.76
N ALA A 110 1.06 -0.26 18.14
CA ALA A 110 0.48 -1.42 18.82
C ALA A 110 1.52 -2.33 19.51
N GLY A 111 2.82 -1.98 19.47
CA GLY A 111 3.90 -2.74 20.09
C GLY A 111 4.43 -3.91 19.26
N ILE A 112 3.98 -4.07 18.01
CA ILE A 112 4.46 -5.12 17.11
C ILE A 112 5.82 -4.70 16.55
N LYS A 113 6.85 -5.53 16.76
CA LYS A 113 8.19 -5.31 16.19
C LYS A 113 8.14 -5.47 14.67
N VAL A 114 8.22 -4.34 13.97
CA VAL A 114 8.39 -4.29 12.52
C VAL A 114 9.88 -4.29 12.19
N GLU A 115 10.46 -5.48 12.06
CA GLU A 115 11.81 -5.65 11.56
C GLU A 115 11.79 -5.69 10.02
N GLN A 116 12.52 -4.77 9.40
CA GLN A 116 12.75 -4.75 7.96
C GLN A 116 13.99 -5.59 7.65
N GLN A 117 13.83 -6.80 7.11
CA GLN A 117 14.98 -7.51 6.58
C GLN A 117 15.38 -6.90 5.24
N ARG A 118 16.40 -6.02 5.29
CA ARG A 118 17.08 -5.51 4.10
C ARG A 118 17.89 -6.65 3.49
N ILE A 119 17.30 -7.32 2.50
CA ILE A 119 17.99 -8.28 1.66
C ILE A 119 19.09 -7.52 0.91
N VAL A 120 20.34 -7.68 1.35
CA VAL A 120 21.53 -7.24 0.61
C VAL A 120 21.79 -8.30 -0.45
N PHE A 121 21.54 -7.94 -1.71
CA PHE A 121 21.98 -8.69 -2.88
C PHE A 121 23.46 -8.40 -3.17
#